data_AF-A0A7J5BET4-F1
#
_entry.id   AF-A0A7J5BET4-F1
#
_cell.length_a   1.000
_cell.length_b   1.000
_cell.length_c   1.000
_cell.angle_alpha   90.00
_cell.angle_beta   90.00
_cell.angle_gamma   90.00
#
_symmetry.space_group_name_H-M   'P 1'
#
loop_
_entity.id
_entity.type
_entity.pdbx_description
1 polymer ?
#
loop_
_entity_poly.entity_id
_entity_poly.type
_entity_poly.pdbx_seq_one_letter_code
_entity_poly.pdbx_strand_id
1 'polypeptide(L)' 'MSALIAIVCMIVFAAGIACYPLAFHLDNDMLSLLVFTAGVLLNSLAFYIPWQIVGHSRK' A
#
# COMPACT_ATOMS: atom_id res chain seq x y z
N MET A 1 -13.51 9.81 -12.33
CA MET A 1 -13.14 8.41 -12.02
C MET A 1 -11.68 8.28 -11.61
N SER A 2 -10.72 8.86 -12.34
CA SER A 2 -9.28 8.78 -12.00
C SER A 2 -8.90 9.44 -10.65
N ALA A 3 -9.45 10.61 -10.31
CA ALA A 3 -9.12 11.31 -9.06
C ALA A 3 -9.54 10.57 -7.78
N LEU A 4 -10.72 9.92 -7.79
CA LEU A 4 -11.20 9.11 -6.67
C LEU A 4 -10.27 7.91 -6.40
N ILE A 5 -9.79 7.28 -7.48
CA ILE A 5 -8.86 6.15 -7.37
C ILE A 5 -7.49 6.62 -6.85
N ALA A 6 -7.02 7.78 -7.29
CA ALA A 6 -5.79 8.38 -6.76
C ALA A 6 -5.90 8.67 -5.25
N ILE A 7 -7.03 9.22 -4.79
CA ILE A 7 -7.28 9.48 -3.37
C ILE A 7 -7.27 8.17 -2.56
N VAL A 8 -7.97 7.14 -3.04
CA VAL A 8 -7.98 5.82 -2.38
C VAL A 8 -6.57 5.22 -2.33
N CYS A 9 -5.77 5.33 -3.40
CA CYS A 9 -4.40 4.83 -3.40
C CYS A 9 -3.51 5.58 -2.41
N MET A 10 -3.67 6.90 -2.26
CA MET A 10 -2.92 7.67 -1.25
C MET A 10 -3.26 7.24 0.18
N ILE A 11 -4.52 6.90 0.46
CA ILE A 11 -4.96 6.38 1.76
C ILE A 11 -4.35 4.99 2.01
N VAL A 12 -4.38 4.10 1.01
CA VAL A 12 -3.78 2.75 1.11
C VAL A 12 -2.26 2.83 1.30
N PHE A 13 -1.60 3.75 0.62
CA PHE A 13 -0.17 4.03 0.78
C PHE A 13 0.15 4.50 2.22
N ALA A 14 -0.60 5.46 2.75
CA ALA A 14 -0.45 5.94 4.12
C ALA A 14 -0.66 4.82 5.15
N ALA A 15 -1.66 3.95 4.94
CA ALA A 15 -1.91 2.78 5.78
C ALA A 15 -0.78 1.75 5.71
N GLY A 16 -0.20 1.53 4.53
CA GLY A 16 0.97 0.67 4.34
C GLY A 16 2.20 1.19 5.08
N ILE A 17 2.45 2.51 5.04
CA ILE A 17 3.53 3.14 5.82
C ILE A 17 3.30 2.99 7.33
N ALA A 18 2.06 3.17 7.80
CA ALA A 18 1.72 3.03 9.21
C ALA A 18 1.92 1.59 9.75
N CYS A 19 1.87 0.58 8.88
CA CYS A 19 2.16 -0.81 9.26
C CYS A 19 3.64 -1.04 9.62
N TYR A 20 4.59 -0.25 9.10
CA TYR A 20 6.00 -0.42 9.42
C TYR A 20 6.33 -0.18 10.91
N PRO A 21 6.01 0.98 11.51
CA PRO A 21 6.25 1.19 12.95
C PRO A 21 5.38 0.28 13.82
N LEU A 22 4.22 -0.16 13.32
CA LEU A 22 3.36 -1.12 14.00
C LEU A 22 4.03 -2.51 14.09
N ALA A 23 4.67 -2.95 13.01
CA ALA A 23 5.44 -4.19 12.97
C ALA A 23 6.58 -4.19 14.00
N PHE A 24 7.25 -3.06 14.22
CA PHE A 24 8.31 -2.94 15.23
C PHE A 24 7.81 -2.90 16.68
N HIS A 25 6.52 -2.65 16.90
CA HIS A 25 5.90 -2.70 18.23
C HIS A 25 5.29 -4.06 18.58
N LEU A 26 5.27 -5.01 17.64
CA LEU A 26 4.71 -6.35 17.85
C LEU A 26 5.75 -7.26 18.51
N ASP A 27 5.38 -7.83 19.65
CA ASP A 27 6.22 -8.74 20.46
C ASP A 27 6.43 -10.12 19.80
N ASN A 28 5.58 -10.47 18.82
CA ASN A 28 5.62 -11.76 18.13
C ASN A 28 6.27 -11.63 16.75
N ASP A 29 7.43 -12.28 16.56
CA ASP A 29 8.24 -12.22 15.33
C ASP A 29 7.46 -12.59 14.06
N MET A 30 6.63 -13.63 14.11
CA MET A 30 5.82 -14.08 12.97
C MET A 30 4.79 -13.03 12.57
N LEU A 31 4.18 -12.39 13.57
CA LEU A 31 3.13 -11.38 13.40
C LEU A 31 3.75 -10.05 12.92
N SER A 32 4.92 -9.69 13.45
CA SER A 32 5.73 -8.56 12.99
C SER A 32 6.09 -8.70 11.51
N LEU A 33 6.63 -9.86 11.10
CA LEU A 33 7.02 -10.14 9.72
C LEU A 33 5.81 -10.13 8.78
N LEU A 34 4.67 -10.66 9.23
CA LEU A 34 3.42 -10.64 8.47
C LEU A 34 2.87 -9.21 8.28
N VAL A 35 2.87 -8.38 9.32
CA VAL A 35 2.44 -6.98 9.23
C VAL A 35 3.38 -6.16 8.36
N PHE A 36 4.69 -6.41 8.46
CA PHE A 36 5.70 -5.78 7.60
C PHE A 36 5.48 -6.13 6.13
N THR A 37 5.34 -7.42 5.80
CA THR A 37 5.11 -7.88 4.42
C THR A 37 3.75 -7.43 3.88
N ALA A 38 2.71 -7.39 4.71
CA ALA A 38 1.41 -6.81 4.34
C ALA A 38 1.54 -5.31 4.02
N GLY A 39 2.31 -4.54 4.80
CA GLY A 39 2.61 -3.13 4.53
C GLY A 39 3.33 -2.90 3.19
N VAL A 40 4.30 -3.74 2.86
CA VAL A 40 5.01 -3.70 1.57
C VAL A 40 4.07 -4.03 0.39
N LEU A 41 3.21 -5.04 0.55
CA LEU A 41 2.23 -5.43 -0.47
C LEU A 41 1.18 -4.34 -0.70
N LEU A 42 0.66 -3.71 0.36
CA LEU A 42 -0.29 -2.60 0.28
C LEU A 42 0.32 -1.39 -0.43
N ASN A 43 1.57 -1.04 -0.12
CA ASN A 43 2.29 0.03 -0.83
C ASN A 43 2.48 -0.31 -2.31
N SER A 44 2.88 -1.54 -2.61
CA SER A 44 3.06 -2.01 -3.99
C SER A 44 1.74 -1.96 -4.79
N LEU A 45 0.63 -2.35 -4.18
CA LEU A 45 -0.73 -2.25 -4.75
C LEU A 45 -1.12 -0.80 -5.02
N ALA A 46 -0.85 0.10 -4.07
CA ALA A 46 -1.15 1.54 -4.19
C ALA A 46 -0.42 2.21 -5.37
N PHE A 47 0.76 1.74 -5.75
CA PHE A 47 1.46 2.21 -6.96
C PHE A 47 1.00 1.48 -8.24
N TYR A 48 0.69 0.18 -8.14
CA TYR A 48 0.31 -0.62 -9.29
C TYR A 48 -1.04 -0.18 -9.92
N ILE A 49 -2.04 0.13 -9.09
CA ILE A 49 -3.37 0.56 -9.56
C ILE A 49 -3.31 1.82 -10.45
N PRO A 50 -2.73 2.96 -10.00
CA PRO A 50 -2.63 4.15 -10.83
C PRO A 50 -1.74 3.93 -12.05
N TRP A 51 -0.70 3.09 -11.96
CA TRP A 51 0.12 2.73 -13.12
C TRP A 51 -0.68 2.04 -14.22
N GLN A 52 -1.54 1.07 -13.87
CA GLN A 52 -2.42 0.40 -14.83
C GLN A 52 -3.42 1.36 -15.49
N ILE A 53 -3.96 2.32 -14.72
CA ILE A 53 -4.95 3.28 -15.21
C ILE A 53 -4.30 4.31 -16.16
N VAL A 54 -3.11 4.83 -15.82
CA VAL A 54 -2.36 5.76 -16.68
C VAL A 54 -1.84 5.06 -17.94
N GLY A 55 -1.42 3.79 -17.83
CA GLY A 55 -0.97 2.99 -18.97
C GLY A 55 -2.05 2.75 -20.02
N HIS A 56 -3.32 2.68 -19.62
CA HIS A 56 -4.46 2.56 -20.54
C HIS A 56 -4.82 3.88 -21.25
N SER A 57 -4.45 5.04 -20.69
CA SER A 57 -4.81 6.36 -21.24
C SER A 57 -3.92 6.80 -22.42
N ARG A 58 -2.87 6.05 -22.78
CA ARG A 58 -1.96 6.36 -23.90
C ARG A 58 -2.27 5.59 -25.20
N LYS A 59 -3.48 5.07 -25.37
CA LYS A 59 -3.95 4.47 -26.62
C LYS A 59 -5.10 5.28 -27.20
#